data_AF-A0A7X7ZW22-F1
#
_entry.id   AF-A0A7X7ZW22-F1
#
_cell.length_a   1.000
_cell.length_b   1.000
_cell.length_c   1.000
_cell.angle_alpha   90.00
_cell.angle_beta   90.00
_cell.angle_gamma   90.00
#
_symmetry.space_group_name_H-M   'P 1'
#
loop_
_entity.id
_entity.type
_entity.pdbx_description
1 polymer ?
#
loop_
_entity_poly.entity_id
_entity_poly.type
_entity_poly.pdbx_seq_one_letter_code
_entity_poly.pdbx_strand_id
1 'polypeptide(L)'
;MDDGFRKPYEYMEEKGVSGFLLIYFLMLLAVETVLGVITLFKGYDLLSGNKVLGTIIMGISVFYILFSLFSAIILKKLKRIAVSVSKVFLVFRAVYLIPYLVFNTIVQIREIPYVRGHEMYSKMLGSIIVSAVISLVFIVAFSVGWYIYLNRSKKVRELFPVGIDGSKAPVGPAGKANDRSDV
;
A
#
# COMPACT_ATOMS: atom_id res chain seq x y z
N MET A 1 41.65 21.07 13.50
CA MET A 1 40.19 21.11 13.48
C MET A 1 39.77 19.85 12.77
N ASP A 2 39.13 18.94 13.51
CA ASP A 2 38.88 17.58 13.07
C ASP A 2 37.82 17.56 11.97
N ASP A 3 38.29 17.45 10.72
CA ASP A 3 37.44 17.00 9.62
C ASP A 3 37.11 15.52 9.88
N GLY A 4 36.04 15.32 10.66
CA GLY A 4 35.53 14.02 11.02
C GLY A 4 35.23 13.22 9.75
N PHE A 5 36.13 12.32 9.40
CA PHE A 5 35.95 11.32 8.37
C PHE A 5 34.74 10.45 8.77
N ARG A 6 33.55 10.85 8.33
CA ARG A 6 32.31 10.10 8.54
C ARG A 6 32.49 8.71 7.97
N LYS A 7 32.17 7.69 8.78
CA LYS A 7 32.47 6.31 8.39
C LYS A 7 31.55 5.88 7.24
N PRO A 8 31.99 5.02 6.32
CA PRO A 8 31.23 4.63 5.12
C PRO A 8 29.80 4.13 5.40
N TYR A 9 29.55 3.58 6.59
CA TYR A 9 28.24 3.09 7.00
C TYR A 9 27.25 4.21 7.35
N GLU A 10 27.70 5.39 7.79
CA GLU A 10 26.83 6.54 8.07
C GLU A 10 26.18 7.07 6.78
N TYR A 11 26.88 6.95 5.64
CA TYR A 11 26.31 7.27 4.31
C TYR A 11 25.27 6.25 3.84
N MET A 12 25.35 5.00 4.31
CA MET A 12 24.42 3.92 3.96
C MET A 12 23.16 3.95 4.82
N GLU A 13 23.29 4.34 6.11
CA GLU A 13 22.14 4.55 7.00
C GLU A 13 21.32 5.80 6.62
N GLU A 14 21.95 6.84 6.05
CA GLU A 14 21.24 8.04 5.57
C GLU A 14 20.52 7.85 4.22
N LYS A 15 20.90 6.85 3.40
CA LYS A 15 20.34 6.60 2.05
C LYS A 15 19.44 5.36 1.96
N GLY A 16 18.97 4.82 3.07
CA GLY A 16 18.04 3.68 3.10
C GLY A 16 16.56 4.09 3.12
N VAL A 17 15.68 3.11 2.85
CA VAL A 17 14.25 3.22 3.16
C VAL A 17 14.10 3.43 4.67
N SER A 18 13.80 4.66 5.10
CA SER A 18 13.75 5.03 6.53
C SER A 18 12.52 5.89 6.88
N GLY A 19 12.10 5.85 8.14
CA GLY A 19 10.90 6.55 8.63
C GLY A 19 9.60 5.99 8.01
N PHE A 20 8.70 6.86 7.56
CA PHE A 20 7.43 6.44 6.95
C PHE A 20 7.58 5.52 5.74
N LEU A 21 8.65 5.65 4.95
CA LEU A 21 8.92 4.71 3.86
C LEU A 21 9.23 3.29 4.35
N LEU A 22 9.85 3.15 5.52
CA LEU A 22 10.09 1.85 6.14
C LEU A 22 8.78 1.22 6.62
N ILE A 23 7.89 2.03 7.21
CA ILE A 23 6.54 1.59 7.57
C ILE A 23 5.81 1.11 6.32
N TYR A 24 5.84 1.87 5.23
CA TYR A 24 5.21 1.46 3.97
C TYR A 24 5.78 0.15 3.44
N PHE A 25 7.11 -0.01 3.45
CA PHE A 25 7.78 -1.23 3.06
C PHE A 25 7.34 -2.44 3.90
N LEU A 26 7.26 -2.30 5.23
CA LEU A 26 6.77 -3.34 6.12
C LEU A 26 5.31 -3.68 5.85
N MET A 27 4.47 -2.68 5.56
CA MET A 27 3.07 -2.91 5.20
C MET A 27 2.96 -3.73 3.91
N LEU A 28 3.75 -3.40 2.87
CA LEU A 28 3.78 -4.18 1.62
C LEU A 28 4.21 -5.64 1.86
N LEU A 29 5.15 -5.89 2.76
CA LEU A 29 5.66 -7.23 3.02
C LEU A 29 4.81 -8.06 3.96
N ALA A 30 4.29 -7.47 5.04
CA ALA A 30 3.61 -8.21 6.09
C ALA A 30 2.08 -8.11 5.96
N VAL A 31 1.56 -6.90 5.80
CA VAL A 31 0.10 -6.70 5.80
C VAL A 31 -0.50 -7.08 4.46
N GLU A 32 0.08 -6.59 3.37
CA GLU A 32 -0.49 -6.82 2.04
C GLU A 32 -0.33 -8.27 1.58
N THR A 33 0.76 -8.95 1.94
CA THR A 33 0.92 -10.38 1.64
C THR A 33 -0.09 -11.23 2.41
N VAL A 34 -0.30 -10.95 3.70
CA VAL A 34 -1.29 -11.65 4.53
C VAL A 34 -2.70 -11.39 4.00
N LEU A 35 -3.05 -10.16 3.63
CA LEU A 35 -4.32 -9.86 2.98
C LEU A 35 -4.47 -10.62 1.66
N GLY A 36 -3.42 -10.68 0.84
CA GLY A 36 -3.38 -11.48 -0.38
C GLY A 36 -3.66 -12.96 -0.12
N VAL A 37 -3.05 -13.55 0.91
CA VAL A 37 -3.27 -14.94 1.31
C VAL A 37 -4.70 -15.17 1.82
N ILE A 38 -5.23 -14.27 2.65
CA ILE A 38 -6.61 -14.36 3.13
C ILE A 38 -7.58 -14.33 1.95
N THR A 39 -7.42 -13.38 1.04
CA THR A 39 -8.29 -13.27 -0.14
C THR A 39 -8.11 -14.42 -1.13
N LEU A 40 -6.94 -15.06 -1.19
CA LEU A 40 -6.71 -16.27 -1.97
C LEU A 40 -7.58 -17.43 -1.48
N PHE A 41 -7.52 -17.75 -0.19
CA PHE A 41 -8.29 -18.87 0.36
C PHE A 41 -9.78 -18.54 0.47
N LYS A 42 -10.12 -17.40 1.08
CA LYS A 42 -11.52 -17.01 1.29
C LYS A 42 -12.21 -16.62 -0.01
N GLY A 43 -11.52 -15.98 -0.95
CA GLY A 43 -12.08 -15.66 -2.26
C GLY A 43 -12.42 -16.91 -3.06
N TYR A 44 -11.57 -17.94 -3.01
CA TYR A 44 -11.86 -19.22 -3.63
C TYR A 44 -13.09 -19.89 -3.00
N ASP A 45 -13.16 -19.95 -1.67
CA ASP A 45 -14.29 -20.55 -0.95
C ASP A 45 -15.62 -19.83 -1.28
N LEU A 46 -15.60 -18.49 -1.32
CA LEU A 46 -16.75 -17.64 -1.67
C LEU A 46 -17.31 -17.93 -3.07
N LEU A 47 -16.48 -18.44 -3.98
CA LEU A 47 -16.82 -18.74 -5.37
C LEU A 47 -16.75 -20.23 -5.70
N SER A 48 -16.68 -21.10 -4.69
CA SER A 48 -16.53 -22.56 -4.85
C SER A 48 -17.64 -23.19 -5.70
N GLY A 49 -18.83 -22.58 -5.72
CA GLY A 49 -19.94 -22.99 -6.60
C GLY A 49 -19.71 -22.74 -8.10
N ASN A 50 -18.75 -21.87 -8.47
CA ASN A 50 -18.37 -21.62 -9.85
C ASN A 50 -16.85 -21.73 -10.02
N LYS A 51 -16.40 -22.91 -10.47
CA LYS A 51 -14.97 -23.25 -10.64
C LYS A 51 -14.20 -22.22 -11.46
N VAL A 52 -14.81 -21.65 -12.51
CA VAL A 52 -14.14 -20.66 -13.38
C VAL A 52 -13.87 -19.37 -12.62
N LEU A 53 -14.89 -18.82 -11.95
CA LEU A 53 -14.73 -17.59 -11.15
C LEU A 53 -13.80 -17.81 -9.96
N GLY A 54 -13.86 -18.99 -9.31
CA GLY A 54 -12.94 -19.39 -8.25
C GLY A 54 -11.47 -19.42 -8.70
N THR A 55 -11.19 -19.97 -9.89
CA THR A 55 -9.81 -19.97 -10.44
C THR A 55 -9.35 -18.56 -10.80
N ILE A 56 -10.23 -17.72 -11.38
CA ILE A 56 -9.90 -16.32 -11.71
C ILE A 56 -9.51 -15.55 -10.46
N ILE A 57 -10.30 -15.63 -9.38
CA ILE A 57 -10.00 -14.88 -8.16
C ILE A 57 -8.69 -15.36 -7.53
N MET A 58 -8.42 -16.67 -7.55
CA MET A 58 -7.15 -17.22 -7.07
C MET A 58 -5.97 -16.64 -7.87
N GLY A 59 -6.08 -16.58 -9.19
CA GLY A 59 -5.05 -15.98 -10.05
C GLY A 59 -4.82 -14.50 -9.73
N ILE A 60 -5.88 -13.73 -9.52
CA ILE A 60 -5.78 -12.31 -9.13
C ILE A 60 -5.15 -12.17 -7.73
N SER A 61 -5.49 -13.03 -6.76
CA SER A 61 -4.89 -13.02 -5.42
C SER A 61 -3.39 -13.34 -5.46
N VAL A 62 -2.97 -14.32 -6.27
CA VAL A 62 -1.54 -14.63 -6.46
C VAL A 62 -0.83 -13.45 -7.10
N PHE A 63 -1.42 -12.85 -8.13
CA PHE A 63 -0.87 -11.64 -8.75
C PHE A 63 -0.77 -10.49 -7.75
N TYR A 64 -1.75 -10.33 -6.86
CA TYR A 64 -1.74 -9.33 -5.79
C TYR A 64 -0.54 -9.49 -4.86
N ILE A 65 -0.30 -10.71 -4.37
CA ILE A 65 0.84 -11.03 -3.50
C ILE A 65 2.15 -10.72 -4.24
N LEU A 66 2.30 -11.20 -5.47
CA LEU A 66 3.50 -10.99 -6.27
C LEU A 66 3.74 -9.51 -6.56
N PHE A 67 2.69 -8.74 -6.84
CA PHE A 67 2.79 -7.31 -7.12
C PHE A 67 3.18 -6.53 -5.86
N SER A 68 2.67 -6.92 -4.69
CA SER A 68 3.08 -6.33 -3.41
C SER A 68 4.56 -6.58 -3.13
N LEU A 69 5.02 -7.83 -3.29
CA LEU A 69 6.43 -8.20 -3.12
C LEU A 69 7.33 -7.47 -4.11
N PHE A 70 6.93 -7.40 -5.37
CA PHE A 70 7.64 -6.65 -6.40
C PHE A 70 7.75 -5.17 -6.02
N SER A 71 6.64 -4.54 -5.61
CA SER A 71 6.62 -3.15 -5.14
C SER A 71 7.59 -2.94 -3.98
N ALA A 72 7.58 -3.84 -2.99
CA ALA A 72 8.48 -3.80 -1.83
C ALA A 72 9.96 -3.91 -2.24
N ILE A 73 10.30 -4.83 -3.15
CA ILE A 73 11.68 -5.03 -3.64
C ILE A 73 12.15 -3.78 -4.40
N ILE A 74 11.32 -3.23 -5.27
CA ILE A 74 11.64 -2.05 -6.06
C ILE A 74 11.83 -0.83 -5.16
N LEU A 75 11.00 -0.69 -4.12
CA LEU A 75 11.11 0.34 -3.09
C LEU A 75 12.41 0.22 -2.30
N LYS A 76 12.75 -0.99 -1.82
CA LYS A 76 13.99 -1.25 -1.08
C LYS A 76 15.24 -0.98 -1.91
N LYS A 77 15.20 -1.28 -3.21
CA LYS A 77 16.31 -1.02 -4.14
C LYS A 77 16.40 0.44 -4.60
N LEU A 78 15.54 1.33 -4.09
CA LEU A 78 15.48 2.75 -4.44
C LEU A 78 15.50 3.01 -5.96
N LYS A 79 14.83 2.17 -6.74
CA LYS A 79 14.78 2.38 -8.20
C LYS A 79 13.99 3.65 -8.52
N ARG A 80 14.39 4.35 -9.59
CA ARG A 80 13.68 5.56 -10.07
C ARG A 80 12.17 5.35 -10.24
N ILE A 81 11.76 4.16 -10.68
CA ILE A 81 10.35 3.82 -10.89
C ILE A 81 9.58 3.45 -9.61
N ALA A 82 10.22 3.35 -8.44
CA ALA A 82 9.60 2.81 -7.23
C ALA A 82 8.36 3.58 -6.79
N VAL A 83 8.40 4.90 -6.88
CA VAL A 83 7.26 5.75 -6.54
C VAL A 83 6.09 5.50 -7.50
N SER A 84 6.36 5.37 -8.80
CA SER A 84 5.33 5.08 -9.80
C SER A 84 4.74 3.69 -9.58
N VAL A 85 5.57 2.67 -9.39
CA VAL A 85 5.14 1.29 -9.12
C VAL A 85 4.30 1.23 -7.84
N SER A 86 4.72 1.91 -6.78
CA SER A 86 3.98 1.98 -5.51
C SER A 86 2.62 2.63 -5.69
N LYS A 87 2.52 3.73 -6.45
CA LYS A 87 1.24 4.38 -6.76
C LYS A 87 0.30 3.46 -7.54
N VAL A 88 0.81 2.79 -8.57
CA VAL A 88 0.01 1.82 -9.36
C VAL A 88 -0.46 0.68 -8.45
N PHE A 89 0.40 0.19 -7.56
CA PHE A 89 0.02 -0.82 -6.58
C PHE A 89 -1.10 -0.33 -5.65
N LEU A 90 -1.06 0.91 -5.15
CA LEU A 90 -2.11 1.46 -4.28
C LEU A 90 -3.48 1.56 -4.98
N VAL A 91 -3.48 1.90 -6.27
CA VAL A 91 -4.70 1.92 -7.10
C VAL A 91 -5.20 0.50 -7.33
N PHE A 92 -4.33 -0.40 -7.76
CA PHE A 92 -4.64 -1.82 -7.93
C PHE A 92 -5.20 -2.43 -6.64
N ARG A 93 -4.63 -2.09 -5.48
CA ARG A 93 -5.12 -2.48 -4.16
C ARG A 93 -6.55 -2.04 -3.89
N ALA A 94 -6.90 -0.80 -4.18
CA ALA A 94 -8.27 -0.34 -4.00
C ALA A 94 -9.23 -1.07 -4.97
N VAL A 95 -8.85 -1.20 -6.24
CA VAL A 95 -9.66 -1.85 -7.28
C VAL A 95 -9.83 -3.34 -7.02
N TYR A 96 -8.90 -4.00 -6.33
CA TYR A 96 -9.00 -5.40 -5.97
C TYR A 96 -9.77 -5.62 -4.65
N LEU A 97 -9.39 -4.90 -3.58
CA LEU A 97 -9.94 -5.13 -2.25
C LEU A 97 -11.37 -4.61 -2.08
N ILE A 98 -11.76 -3.52 -2.76
CA ILE A 98 -13.11 -2.96 -2.64
C ILE A 98 -14.17 -3.94 -3.21
N PRO A 99 -14.04 -4.45 -4.46
CA PRO A 99 -14.98 -5.44 -4.97
C PRO A 99 -14.98 -6.73 -4.13
N TYR A 100 -13.81 -7.19 -3.68
CA TYR A 100 -13.72 -8.35 -2.79
C TYR A 100 -14.52 -8.13 -1.50
N LEU A 101 -14.35 -6.96 -0.86
CA LEU A 101 -15.07 -6.61 0.36
C LEU A 101 -16.58 -6.58 0.13
N VAL A 102 -17.04 -5.92 -0.93
CA VAL A 102 -18.47 -5.84 -1.28
C VAL A 102 -19.05 -7.23 -1.50
N PHE A 103 -18.37 -8.07 -2.28
CA PHE A 103 -18.83 -9.43 -2.54
C PHE A 103 -18.89 -10.27 -1.27
N ASN A 104 -17.84 -10.23 -0.44
CA ASN A 104 -17.78 -10.92 0.84
C ASN A 104 -18.89 -10.46 1.80
N THR A 105 -19.22 -9.17 1.83
CA THR A 105 -20.33 -8.63 2.64
C THR A 105 -21.68 -9.15 2.15
N ILE A 106 -21.91 -9.18 0.83
CA ILE A 106 -23.16 -9.71 0.27
C ILE A 106 -23.36 -11.18 0.64
N VAL A 107 -22.30 -12.00 0.54
CA VAL A 107 -22.36 -13.41 0.92
C VAL A 107 -22.67 -13.57 2.41
N GLN A 108 -21.97 -12.85 3.28
CA GLN A 108 -22.24 -12.90 4.73
C GLN A 108 -23.69 -12.50 5.08
N ILE A 109 -24.27 -11.52 4.39
CA ILE A 109 -25.68 -11.13 4.61
C ILE A 109 -26.63 -12.24 4.19
N ARG A 110 -26.35 -12.95 3.09
CA ARG A 110 -27.16 -14.09 2.61
C ARG A 110 -27.11 -15.29 3.55
N GLU A 111 -26.01 -15.46 4.27
CA GLU A 111 -25.82 -16.55 5.22
C GLU A 111 -26.45 -16.30 6.60
N ILE A 112 -27.04 -15.11 6.85
CA ILE A 112 -27.72 -14.84 8.11
C ILE A 112 -28.95 -15.75 8.22
N PRO A 113 -29.04 -16.62 9.25
CA PRO A 113 -30.16 -17.53 9.41
C PRO A 113 -31.44 -16.77 9.78
N TYR A 114 -32.40 -16.71 8.85
CA TYR A 114 -33.71 -16.06 9.03
C TYR A 114 -34.55 -16.63 10.18
N VAL A 115 -34.24 -17.85 10.62
CA VAL A 115 -34.99 -18.58 11.66
C VAL A 115 -34.69 -18.07 13.09
N ARG A 116 -33.62 -17.27 13.30
CA ARG A 116 -33.16 -16.86 14.65
C ARG A 116 -33.90 -15.66 15.27
N GLY A 117 -35.04 -15.27 14.72
CA GLY A 117 -35.83 -14.13 15.22
C GLY A 117 -35.28 -12.77 14.77
N HIS A 118 -36.16 -11.77 14.74
CA HIS A 118 -35.88 -10.46 14.11
C HIS A 118 -34.75 -9.68 14.80
N GLU A 119 -34.67 -9.74 16.13
CA GLU A 119 -33.66 -9.01 16.89
C GLU A 119 -32.24 -9.53 16.60
N MET A 120 -32.05 -10.85 16.55
CA MET A 120 -30.76 -11.47 16.26
C MET A 120 -30.32 -11.21 14.82
N TYR A 121 -31.26 -11.25 13.87
CA TYR A 121 -31.02 -10.86 12.48
C TYR A 121 -30.52 -9.42 12.39
N SER A 122 -31.22 -8.47 13.04
CA SER A 122 -30.85 -7.04 13.00
C SER A 122 -29.45 -6.78 13.57
N LYS A 123 -29.09 -7.45 14.67
CA LYS A 123 -27.76 -7.33 15.31
C LYS A 123 -26.65 -7.88 14.41
N MET A 124 -26.86 -9.04 13.79
CA MET A 124 -25.89 -9.65 12.87
C MET A 124 -25.69 -8.79 11.62
N LEU A 125 -26.80 -8.34 11.01
CA LEU A 125 -26.76 -7.48 9.84
C LEU A 125 -26.04 -6.16 10.15
N GLY A 126 -26.37 -5.52 11.29
CA GLY A 126 -25.70 -4.31 11.75
C GLY A 126 -24.20 -4.52 11.94
N SER A 127 -23.78 -5.63 12.57
CA SER A 127 -22.37 -5.96 12.77
C SER A 127 -21.62 -6.16 11.45
N ILE A 128 -22.21 -6.89 10.50
CA ILE A 128 -21.63 -7.12 9.17
C ILE A 128 -21.46 -5.80 8.42
N ILE A 129 -22.49 -4.94 8.42
CA ILE A 129 -22.44 -3.63 7.74
C ILE A 129 -21.39 -2.72 8.37
N VAL A 130 -21.37 -2.60 9.71
CA VAL A 130 -20.39 -1.75 10.41
C VAL A 130 -18.97 -2.23 10.12
N SER A 131 -18.72 -3.54 10.18
CA SER A 131 -17.41 -4.12 9.85
C SER A 131 -16.99 -3.83 8.40
N ALA A 132 -17.93 -3.94 7.45
CA ALA A 132 -17.68 -3.62 6.05
C ALA A 132 -17.36 -2.14 5.84
N VAL A 133 -18.12 -1.23 6.47
CA VAL A 133 -17.88 0.22 6.39
C VAL A 133 -16.51 0.59 6.97
N ILE A 134 -16.17 0.06 8.15
CA ILE A 134 -14.87 0.29 8.78
C ILE A 134 -13.75 -0.21 7.86
N SER A 135 -13.88 -1.44 7.34
CA SER A 135 -12.90 -2.02 6.41
C SER A 135 -12.72 -1.18 5.15
N LEU A 136 -13.82 -0.67 4.57
CA LEU A 136 -13.81 0.19 3.39
C LEU A 136 -13.06 1.50 3.68
N VAL A 137 -13.35 2.14 4.82
CA VAL A 137 -12.66 3.36 5.25
C VAL A 137 -11.18 3.10 5.40
N PHE A 138 -10.77 1.99 6.01
CA PHE A 138 -9.35 1.62 6.11
C PHE A 138 -8.69 1.38 4.75
N ILE A 139 -9.35 0.69 3.83
CA ILE A 139 -8.82 0.47 2.48
C ILE A 139 -8.57 1.81 1.79
N VAL A 140 -9.57 2.70 1.78
CA VAL A 140 -9.51 4.01 1.12
C VAL A 140 -8.50 4.92 1.80
N ALA A 141 -8.57 5.08 3.13
CA ALA A 141 -7.67 5.94 3.89
C ALA A 141 -6.22 5.51 3.74
N PHE A 142 -5.94 4.21 3.76
CA PHE A 142 -4.60 3.68 3.52
C PHE A 142 -4.13 4.00 2.10
N SER A 143 -4.94 3.67 1.08
CA SER A 143 -4.55 3.90 -0.31
C SER A 143 -4.32 5.38 -0.61
N VAL A 144 -5.24 6.26 -0.18
CA VAL A 144 -5.16 7.71 -0.40
C VAL A 144 -4.03 8.32 0.44
N GLY A 145 -3.91 7.95 1.71
CA GLY A 145 -2.88 8.47 2.62
C GLY A 145 -1.47 8.22 2.08
N TRP A 146 -1.19 6.99 1.64
CA TRP A 146 0.10 6.66 1.04
C TRP A 146 0.29 7.32 -0.33
N TYR A 147 -0.76 7.42 -1.14
CA TYR A 147 -0.67 8.08 -2.44
C TYR A 147 -0.30 9.57 -2.30
N ILE A 148 -0.92 10.27 -1.34
CA ILE A 148 -0.59 11.66 -1.00
C ILE A 148 0.83 11.76 -0.45
N TYR A 149 1.22 10.87 0.47
CA TYR A 149 2.57 10.84 1.02
C TYR A 149 3.64 10.69 -0.08
N LEU A 150 3.45 9.75 -1.00
CA LEU A 150 4.36 9.49 -2.13
C LEU A 150 4.43 10.67 -3.13
N ASN A 151 3.41 11.53 -3.20
CA ASN A 151 3.40 12.71 -4.06
C ASN A 151 4.02 13.96 -3.42
N ARG A 152 3.75 14.18 -2.13
CA ARG A 152 4.02 15.45 -1.44
C ARG A 152 5.24 15.42 -0.53
N SER A 153 5.71 14.24 -0.11
CA SER A 153 6.84 14.13 0.82
C SER A 153 8.15 14.62 0.20
N LYS A 154 8.79 15.61 0.85
CA LYS A 154 10.13 16.11 0.46
C LYS A 154 11.17 14.98 0.45
N LYS A 155 11.13 14.13 1.48
CA LYS A 155 12.01 12.96 1.60
C LYS A 155 11.85 11.98 0.42
N VAL A 156 10.62 11.77 -0.06
CA VAL A 156 10.38 10.91 -1.24
C VAL A 156 11.00 11.55 -2.50
N ARG A 157 10.88 12.87 -2.66
CA ARG A 157 11.48 13.59 -3.80
C ARG A 157 13.01 13.60 -3.77
N GLU A 158 13.60 13.66 -2.58
CA GLU A 158 15.05 13.57 -2.36
C GLU A 158 15.60 12.17 -2.67
N LEU A 159 14.93 11.12 -2.19
CA LEU A 159 15.33 9.73 -2.40
C LEU A 159 15.02 9.22 -3.82
N PHE A 160 13.99 9.77 -4.46
CA PHE A 160 13.56 9.43 -5.80
C PHE A 160 13.44 10.70 -6.65
N PRO A 161 14.58 11.29 -7.08
CA PRO A 161 14.59 12.48 -7.92
C PRO A 161 14.13 12.10 -9.33
N VAL A 162 12.81 12.04 -9.49
CA VAL A 162 12.13 11.91 -10.76
C VAL A 162 11.25 13.14 -10.87
N GLY A 163 11.62 14.05 -11.77
CA GLY A 163 10.73 15.16 -12.15
C GLY A 163 9.38 14.55 -12.51
N ILE A 164 8.32 15.10 -11.94
CA ILE A 164 6.97 14.49 -12.00
C ILE A 164 6.50 14.25 -13.45
N ASP A 165 7.15 14.88 -14.45
CA ASP A 165 6.80 14.75 -15.87
C ASP A 165 7.98 14.44 -16.82
N GLY A 166 9.12 13.93 -16.32
CA GLY A 166 10.32 13.76 -17.17
C GLY A 166 10.98 15.09 -17.62
N SER A 167 10.36 16.23 -17.32
CA SER A 167 11.01 17.53 -17.37
C SER A 167 11.87 17.75 -16.13
N LYS A 168 13.06 18.33 -16.35
CA LYS A 168 13.96 18.83 -15.30
C LYS A 168 13.24 19.94 -14.52
N ALA A 169 12.42 19.58 -13.54
CA ALA A 169 11.96 20.54 -12.55
C ALA A 169 13.20 21.02 -11.76
N PRO A 170 13.39 22.34 -11.60
CA PRO A 170 14.63 22.88 -11.07
C PRO A 170 14.79 22.38 -9.65
N VAL A 171 16.01 21.90 -9.36
CA VAL A 171 16.50 21.71 -8.01
C VAL A 171 16.46 23.11 -7.37
N GLY A 172 15.37 23.40 -6.66
CA GLY A 172 15.30 24.59 -5.80
C GLY A 172 16.49 24.55 -4.85
N PRO A 173 17.16 25.69 -4.62
CA PRO A 173 18.56 25.74 -4.27
C PRO A 173 18.81 24.96 -2.99
N ALA A 174 19.76 24.02 -3.10
CA ALA A 174 20.47 23.49 -1.96
C ALA A 174 20.87 24.65 -1.04
N GLY A 175 20.58 24.50 0.25
CA GLY A 175 20.90 25.51 1.22
C GLY A 175 22.39 25.85 1.22
N LYS A 176 22.65 27.13 1.54
CA LYS A 176 23.87 27.65 2.15
C LYS A 176 25.16 27.35 1.39
N ALA A 177 25.45 28.18 0.38
CA ALA A 177 26.84 28.54 0.09
C ALA A 177 27.16 29.80 0.90
N ASN A 178 27.99 29.58 1.92
CA ASN A 178 28.78 30.61 2.59
C ASN A 178 29.64 31.27 1.50
N ASP A 179 29.36 32.53 1.17
CA ASP A 179 30.26 33.35 0.36
C ASP A 179 30.39 34.71 1.06
N ARG A 180 31.12 34.69 2.17
CA ARG A 180 31.90 35.84 2.62
C ARG A 180 33.33 35.51 2.26
N SER A 181 33.69 35.80 1.01
CA SER A 181 35.07 36.00 0.62
C SER A 181 35.54 37.33 1.20
N ASP A 182 36.55 37.25 2.05
CA ASP A 182 37.37 38.36 2.48
C ASP A 182 37.92 39.14 1.26
N VAL A 183 37.75 40.46 1.30
CA VAL A 183 38.68 41.45 0.73
C VAL A 183 38.82 42.57 1.75
#